data_AF-A0A2D5JKZ3-F1
#
_entry.id   AF-A0A2D5JKZ3-F1
#
_cell.length_a   1.000
_cell.length_b   1.000
_cell.length_c   1.000
_cell.angle_alpha   90.00
_cell.angle_beta   90.00
_cell.angle_gamma   90.00
#
_symmetry.space_group_name_H-M   'P 1'
#
loop_
_entity.id
_entity.type
_entity.pdbx_description
1 polymer ?
#
loop_
_entity_poly.entity_id
_entity_poly.type
_entity_poly.pdbx_seq_one_letter_code
_entity_poly.pdbx_strand_id
1 'polypeptide(L)'
;MTVSTKTDMSFLGHLGVLRGHLIRSAIAVLVFTVLAFVNKSFLFDQLLLASKEPDFITYRALCKIAEWFHLGDVLCITEQPFILMNVDMSGQFTMHLWVAFTAGVIVSFPYLIWELWRFVKPALQQKEANYASGIVFVISFLFFVGISFGYYMIAPLSVNFLGSYQVSEMVSNQINLS
;
A
#
# COMPACT_ATOMS: atom_id res chain seq x y z
N MET A 1 3.62 22.97 -46.48
CA MET A 1 2.78 22.01 -45.73
C MET A 1 3.59 20.75 -45.51
N THR A 2 4.27 20.65 -44.36
CA THR A 2 5.07 19.46 -44.02
C THR A 2 4.16 18.43 -43.35
N VAL A 3 3.89 17.38 -44.09
CA VAL A 3 3.16 16.18 -43.68
C VAL A 3 3.84 15.62 -42.43
N SER A 4 3.13 15.61 -41.32
CA SER A 4 3.54 14.94 -40.08
C SER A 4 3.48 13.43 -40.32
N THR A 5 4.64 12.81 -40.50
CA THR A 5 4.80 11.35 -40.56
C THR A 5 4.45 10.75 -39.20
N LYS A 6 3.27 10.13 -39.10
CA LYS A 6 3.02 9.12 -38.07
C LYS A 6 4.03 7.99 -38.32
N THR A 7 4.97 7.84 -37.40
CA THR A 7 5.95 6.75 -37.40
C THR A 7 5.19 5.44 -37.19
N ASP A 8 4.93 4.69 -38.26
CA ASP A 8 4.54 3.29 -38.18
C ASP A 8 5.73 2.51 -37.61
N MET A 9 5.79 2.41 -36.28
CA MET A 9 6.81 1.61 -35.62
C MET A 9 6.45 0.13 -35.79
N SER A 10 7.41 -0.67 -36.29
CA SER A 10 7.35 -2.14 -36.27
C SER A 10 7.05 -2.66 -34.85
N PHE A 11 6.39 -3.82 -34.71
CA PHE A 11 6.10 -4.47 -33.42
C PHE A 11 7.32 -4.52 -32.48
N LEU A 12 8.52 -4.72 -33.03
CA LEU A 12 9.78 -4.72 -32.29
C LEU A 12 10.19 -3.32 -31.80
N GLY A 13 9.84 -2.27 -32.54
CA GLY A 13 9.99 -0.88 -32.10
C GLY A 13 9.08 -0.53 -30.93
N HIS A 14 7.85 -1.04 -30.90
CA HIS A 14 6.94 -0.87 -29.77
C HIS A 14 7.44 -1.58 -28.50
N LEU A 15 8.06 -2.76 -28.64
CA LEU A 15 8.76 -3.45 -27.53
C LEU A 15 9.99 -2.67 -27.03
N GLY A 16 10.69 -1.97 -27.93
CA GLY A 16 11.82 -1.09 -27.59
C GLY A 16 11.41 0.13 -26.75
N VAL A 17 10.20 0.65 -26.95
CA VAL A 17 9.63 1.73 -26.13
C VAL A 17 9.16 1.19 -24.77
N LEU A 18 8.49 0.04 -24.75
CA LEU A 18 8.02 -0.61 -23.51
C LEU A 18 9.17 -0.89 -22.53
N ARG A 19 10.29 -1.47 -23.00
CA ARG A 19 11.43 -1.76 -22.11
C ARG A 19 11.98 -0.49 -21.46
N GLY A 20 11.97 0.64 -22.16
CA GLY A 20 12.51 1.90 -21.65
C GLY A 20 11.66 2.44 -20.51
N HIS A 21 10.33 2.38 -20.67
CA HIS A 21 9.38 2.72 -19.61
C HIS A 21 9.51 1.78 -18.41
N LEU A 22 9.65 0.47 -18.67
CA LEU A 22 9.77 -0.56 -17.63
C LEU A 22 11.07 -0.44 -16.82
N ILE A 23 12.19 -0.12 -17.46
CA ILE A 23 13.46 0.11 -16.76
C ILE A 23 13.39 1.37 -15.90
N ARG A 24 12.80 2.47 -16.41
CA ARG A 24 12.65 3.72 -15.64
C ARG A 24 11.72 3.56 -14.45
N SER A 25 10.61 2.85 -14.63
CA SER A 25 9.69 2.55 -13.54
C SER A 25 10.33 1.65 -12.49
N ALA A 26 11.08 0.63 -12.90
CA ALA A 26 11.84 -0.23 -11.99
C ALA A 26 12.90 0.55 -11.20
N ILE A 27 13.64 1.46 -11.85
CA ILE A 27 14.62 2.33 -11.17
C ILE A 27 13.92 3.23 -10.16
N ALA A 28 12.78 3.83 -10.51
CA ALA A 28 12.03 4.66 -9.58
C ALA A 28 11.58 3.86 -8.34
N VAL A 29 10.99 2.68 -8.52
CA VAL A 29 10.58 1.79 -7.42
C VAL A 29 11.77 1.42 -6.55
N LEU A 30 12.91 1.08 -7.15
CA LEU A 30 14.13 0.74 -6.40
C LEU A 30 14.64 1.92 -5.58
N VAL A 31 14.66 3.13 -6.13
CA VAL A 31 15.09 4.33 -5.41
C VAL A 31 14.17 4.59 -4.20
N PHE A 32 12.85 4.56 -4.39
CA PHE A 32 11.90 4.74 -3.28
C PHE A 32 11.98 3.62 -2.26
N THR A 33 12.21 2.37 -2.68
CA THR A 33 12.42 1.22 -1.79
C THR A 33 13.67 1.39 -0.94
N VAL A 34 14.80 1.80 -1.53
CA VAL A 34 16.05 2.04 -0.79
C VAL A 34 15.89 3.19 0.19
N LEU A 35 15.21 4.27 -0.20
CA LEU A 35 14.90 5.39 0.70
C LEU A 35 14.03 4.93 1.88
N ALA A 36 13.01 4.10 1.61
CA ALA A 36 12.14 3.52 2.63
C ALA A 36 12.91 2.60 3.59
N PHE A 37 13.83 1.78 3.05
CA PHE A 37 14.67 0.85 3.82
C PHE A 37 15.67 1.57 4.73
N VAL A 38 16.27 2.68 4.26
CA VAL A 38 17.16 3.50 5.08
C VAL A 38 16.40 4.17 6.22
N ASN A 39 15.15 4.57 6.00
CA ASN A 39 14.31 5.25 6.98
C ASN A 39 13.44 4.29 7.81
N LYS A 40 14.09 3.29 8.42
CA LYS A 40 13.42 2.19 9.13
C LYS A 40 12.56 2.64 10.33
N SER A 41 12.95 3.69 11.05
CA SER A 41 12.18 4.17 12.22
C SER A 41 10.84 4.75 11.80
N PHE A 42 10.81 5.54 10.71
CA PHE A 42 9.55 6.05 10.17
C PHE A 42 8.67 4.90 9.62
N LEU A 43 9.29 3.95 8.92
CA LEU A 43 8.59 2.82 8.32
C LEU A 43 7.96 1.87 9.34
N PHE A 44 8.66 1.55 10.42
CA PHE A 44 8.19 0.61 11.43
C PHE A 44 7.38 1.27 12.52
N ASP A 45 7.86 2.37 13.10
CA ASP A 45 7.20 2.96 14.27
C ASP A 45 5.94 3.73 13.85
N GLN A 46 6.02 4.45 12.72
CA GLN A 46 4.97 5.38 12.29
C GLN A 46 4.01 4.82 11.24
N LEU A 47 4.44 3.82 10.48
CA LEU A 47 3.62 3.22 9.43
C LEU A 47 3.21 1.79 9.77
N LEU A 48 4.12 0.89 10.15
CA LEU A 48 3.74 -0.51 10.38
C LEU A 48 3.11 -0.75 11.76
N LEU A 49 3.69 -0.21 12.82
CA LEU A 49 3.26 -0.39 14.20
C LEU A 49 2.23 0.64 14.66
N ALA A 50 2.06 1.75 13.92
CA ALA A 50 1.02 2.73 14.21
C ALA A 50 -0.41 2.15 14.09
N SER A 51 -0.64 1.12 13.27
CA SER A 51 -1.92 0.38 13.25
C SER A 51 -2.13 -0.51 14.48
N LYS A 52 -1.10 -0.77 15.27
CA LYS A 52 -1.17 -1.53 16.53
C LYS A 52 -1.44 -0.62 17.73
N GLU A 53 -1.20 0.69 17.62
CA GLU A 53 -1.47 1.61 18.72
C GLU A 53 -2.99 1.84 18.89
N PRO A 54 -3.53 1.71 20.11
CA PRO A 54 -4.97 1.83 20.39
C PRO A 54 -5.54 3.25 20.16
N ASP A 55 -4.69 4.25 19.90
CA ASP A 55 -5.09 5.64 19.63
C ASP A 55 -5.43 5.93 18.16
N PHE A 56 -5.44 4.90 17.32
CA PHE A 56 -5.79 5.03 15.92
C PHE A 56 -7.24 5.49 15.75
N ILE A 57 -7.49 6.41 14.80
CA ILE A 57 -8.79 7.05 14.55
C ILE A 57 -9.95 6.04 14.51
N THR A 58 -9.67 4.86 13.97
CA THR A 58 -10.65 3.79 13.81
C THR A 58 -11.08 3.17 15.12
N TYR A 59 -10.16 2.89 16.05
CA TYR A 59 -10.51 2.36 17.37
C TYR A 59 -11.32 3.38 18.18
N ARG A 60 -10.95 4.66 18.09
CA ARG A 60 -11.73 5.76 18.70
C ARG A 60 -13.14 5.88 18.11
N ALA A 61 -13.28 5.71 16.79
CA ALA A 61 -14.58 5.71 16.13
C ALA A 61 -15.43 4.50 16.53
N LEU A 62 -14.84 3.31 16.59
CA LEU A 62 -15.49 2.07 17.05
C LEU A 62 -15.96 2.19 18.51
N CYS A 63 -15.14 2.72 19.42
CA CYS A 63 -15.55 2.98 20.80
C CYS A 63 -16.73 3.95 20.89
N LYS A 64 -16.71 5.06 20.15
CA LYS A 64 -17.83 6.01 20.12
C LYS A 64 -19.12 5.38 19.57
N ILE A 65 -19.01 4.49 18.59
CA ILE A 65 -20.15 3.76 18.03
C ILE A 65 -20.70 2.77 19.07
N ALA A 66 -19.83 2.04 19.78
CA ALA A 66 -20.23 1.09 20.81
C ALA A 66 -20.97 1.76 21.97
N GLU A 67 -20.47 2.93 22.40
CA GLU A 67 -21.10 3.77 23.41
C GLU A 67 -22.45 4.32 22.94
N TRP A 68 -22.54 4.73 21.68
CA TRP A 68 -23.80 5.20 21.07
C TRP A 68 -24.88 4.11 20.97
N PHE A 69 -24.50 2.86 20.73
CA PHE A 69 -25.44 1.73 20.69
C PHE A 69 -25.64 1.04 22.06
N HIS A 70 -25.10 1.59 23.15
CA HIS A 70 -25.18 1.01 24.50
C HIS A 70 -24.66 -0.44 24.61
N LEU A 71 -23.76 -0.86 23.73
CA LEU A 71 -23.17 -2.21 23.77
C LEU A 71 -22.06 -2.35 24.82
N GLY A 72 -21.68 -1.30 25.55
CA GLY A 72 -20.61 -1.34 26.55
C GLY A 72 -19.20 -1.42 25.93
N ASP A 73 -18.18 -1.56 26.77
CA ASP A 73 -16.76 -1.52 26.38
C ASP A 73 -16.26 -2.76 25.62
N VAL A 74 -17.14 -3.71 25.25
CA VAL A 74 -16.76 -4.95 24.54
C VAL A 74 -16.12 -4.73 23.17
N LEU A 75 -16.36 -3.58 22.54
CA LEU A 75 -15.73 -3.19 21.27
C LEU A 75 -14.51 -2.28 21.46
N CYS A 76 -14.20 -1.87 22.70
CA CYS A 76 -13.08 -1.02 23.05
C CYS A 76 -11.87 -1.87 23.44
N ILE A 77 -10.91 -2.03 22.52
CA ILE A 77 -9.65 -2.72 22.79
C ILE A 77 -8.73 -1.76 23.53
N THR A 78 -8.60 -1.94 24.84
CA THR A 78 -7.65 -1.21 25.68
C THR A 78 -6.34 -1.97 25.87
N GLU A 79 -6.35 -3.31 25.78
CA GLU A 79 -5.16 -4.15 25.86
C GLU A 79 -5.19 -5.28 24.84
N GLN A 80 -4.05 -5.49 24.17
CA GLN A 80 -3.89 -6.50 23.14
C GLN A 80 -3.28 -7.77 23.76
N PRO A 81 -4.02 -8.90 23.87
CA PRO A 81 -3.58 -10.05 24.67
C PRO A 81 -2.64 -11.02 23.92
N PHE A 82 -2.05 -10.60 22.80
CA PHE A 82 -1.15 -11.44 22.01
C PHE A 82 0.29 -10.97 22.05
N ILE A 83 1.21 -11.94 22.10
CA ILE A 83 2.65 -11.69 22.06
C ILE A 83 3.09 -11.76 20.60
N LEU A 84 3.86 -10.76 20.16
CA LEU A 84 4.54 -10.80 18.87
C LEU A 84 5.89 -11.50 19.04
N MET A 85 6.08 -12.60 18.33
CA MET A 85 7.33 -13.38 18.34
C MET A 85 7.87 -13.48 16.91
N ASN A 86 9.18 -13.58 16.75
CA ASN A 86 9.77 -14.00 15.48
C ASN A 86 10.53 -15.30 15.72
N VAL A 87 10.15 -16.37 15.03
CA VAL A 87 10.78 -17.69 15.16
C VAL A 87 11.94 -17.88 14.18
N ASP A 88 11.98 -17.08 13.11
CA ASP A 88 12.94 -17.21 12.02
C ASP A 88 14.16 -16.29 12.22
N MET A 89 15.36 -16.83 12.01
CA MET A 89 16.62 -16.07 12.13
C MET A 89 16.67 -14.87 11.17
N SER A 90 16.05 -15.00 9.99
CA SER A 90 15.97 -13.95 8.97
C SER A 90 14.61 -13.24 8.94
N GLY A 91 13.67 -13.56 9.84
CA GLY A 91 12.28 -13.09 9.78
C GLY A 91 12.18 -11.56 9.82
N GLN A 92 12.72 -10.92 10.85
CA GLN A 92 12.72 -9.45 10.94
C GLN A 92 13.40 -8.74 9.76
N PHE A 93 14.48 -9.31 9.23
CA PHE A 93 15.15 -8.76 8.05
C PHE A 93 14.29 -8.90 6.79
N THR A 94 13.67 -10.06 6.60
CA THR A 94 12.81 -10.37 5.45
C THR A 94 11.54 -9.52 5.48
N MET A 95 10.93 -9.37 6.66
CA MET A 95 9.81 -8.47 6.88
C MET A 95 10.20 -7.03 6.55
N HIS A 96 11.35 -6.54 7.04
CA HIS A 96 11.83 -5.20 6.69
C HIS A 96 12.01 -5.02 5.18
N LEU A 97 12.59 -6.00 4.49
CA LEU A 97 12.74 -5.95 3.04
C LEU A 97 11.38 -5.86 2.32
N TRP A 98 10.43 -6.72 2.69
CA TRP A 98 9.09 -6.75 2.09
C TRP A 98 8.29 -5.48 2.35
N VAL A 99 8.35 -4.96 3.58
CA VAL A 99 7.64 -3.74 3.96
C VAL A 99 8.25 -2.54 3.24
N ALA A 100 9.58 -2.42 3.20
CA ALA A 100 10.25 -1.33 2.49
C ALA A 100 9.96 -1.38 0.99
N PHE A 101 9.94 -2.56 0.38
CA PHE A 101 9.56 -2.75 -1.02
C PHE A 101 8.11 -2.34 -1.27
N THR A 102 7.19 -2.81 -0.44
CA THR A 102 5.76 -2.48 -0.55
C THR A 102 5.53 -0.98 -0.40
N ALA A 103 6.16 -0.35 0.60
CA ALA A 103 6.11 1.10 0.79
C ALA A 103 6.71 1.86 -0.39
N GLY A 104 7.85 1.40 -0.92
CA GLY A 104 8.48 1.96 -2.12
C GLY A 104 7.56 1.91 -3.34
N VAL A 105 6.84 0.80 -3.54
CA VAL A 105 5.83 0.66 -4.60
C VAL A 105 4.66 1.63 -4.39
N ILE A 106 4.14 1.75 -3.15
CA ILE A 106 3.04 2.66 -2.83
C ILE A 106 3.41 4.12 -3.13
N VAL A 107 4.59 4.57 -2.69
CA VAL A 107 5.05 5.94 -2.89
C VAL A 107 5.36 6.22 -4.37
N SER A 108 5.90 5.24 -5.09
CA SER A 108 6.21 5.35 -6.52
C SER A 108 4.97 5.19 -7.42
N PHE A 109 3.83 4.77 -6.89
CA PHE A 109 2.63 4.47 -7.67
C PHE A 109 2.15 5.59 -8.60
N PRO A 110 2.11 6.88 -8.19
CA PRO A 110 1.73 7.97 -9.10
C PRO A 110 2.64 8.07 -10.32
N TYR A 111 3.94 7.84 -10.11
CA TYR A 111 4.93 7.81 -11.18
C TYR A 111 4.76 6.58 -12.09
N LEU A 112 4.47 5.41 -11.51
CA LEU A 112 4.19 4.19 -12.27
C LEU A 112 3.01 4.36 -13.23
N ILE A 113 1.90 4.90 -12.74
CA ILE A 113 0.70 5.13 -13.57
C ILE A 113 0.97 6.21 -14.61
N TRP A 114 1.73 7.25 -14.28
CA TRP A 114 2.11 8.27 -15.26
C TRP A 114 2.99 7.71 -16.39
N GLU A 115 3.99 6.89 -16.06
CA GLU A 115 4.87 6.26 -17.06
C GLU A 115 4.09 5.23 -17.91
N LEU A 116 3.17 4.47 -17.30
CA LEU A 116 2.25 3.57 -18.00
C LEU A 116 1.34 4.35 -18.96
N TRP A 117 0.78 5.47 -18.52
CA TRP A 117 -0.05 6.32 -19.36
C TRP A 117 0.75 6.90 -20.53
N ARG A 118 2.00 7.30 -20.32
CA ARG A 118 2.88 7.79 -21.38
C ARG A 118 3.13 6.74 -22.46
N PHE A 119 3.20 5.46 -22.08
CA PHE A 119 3.29 4.34 -23.02
C PHE A 119 1.97 4.11 -23.79
N VAL A 120 0.83 4.27 -23.14
CA VAL A 120 -0.51 4.03 -23.75
C VAL A 120 -0.96 5.21 -24.62
N LYS A 121 -0.67 6.45 -24.23
CA LYS A 121 -1.05 7.70 -24.93
C LYS A 121 -0.84 7.68 -26.45
N PRO A 122 0.31 7.25 -27.01
CA PRO A 122 0.52 7.25 -28.47
C PRO A 122 -0.43 6.32 -29.25
N ALA A 123 -1.07 5.35 -28.58
CA ALA A 123 -2.02 4.43 -29.20
C ALA A 123 -3.46 5.00 -29.27
N LEU A 124 -3.76 6.11 -28.58
CA LEU A 124 -5.11 6.70 -28.52
C LEU A 124 -5.31 7.83 -29.53
N GLN A 125 -6.56 8.05 -29.94
CA GLN A 125 -6.88 9.22 -30.77
C GLN A 125 -6.69 10.52 -29.98
N GLN A 126 -6.33 11.61 -30.66
CA GLN A 126 -5.99 12.90 -30.02
C GLN A 126 -7.10 13.46 -29.11
N LYS A 127 -8.38 13.23 -29.46
CA LYS A 127 -9.52 13.62 -28.61
C LYS A 127 -9.62 12.76 -27.34
N GLU A 128 -9.33 11.47 -27.42
CA GLU A 128 -9.40 10.53 -26.30
C GLU A 128 -8.21 10.68 -25.35
N ALA A 129 -7.03 11.00 -25.88
CA ALA A 129 -5.82 11.24 -25.10
C ALA A 129 -5.96 12.37 -24.07
N ASN A 130 -6.79 13.39 -24.36
CA ASN A 130 -7.04 14.50 -23.43
C ASN A 130 -7.93 14.07 -22.26
N TYR A 131 -9.01 13.30 -22.52
CA TYR A 131 -9.82 12.73 -21.44
C TYR A 131 -9.04 11.71 -20.62
N ALA A 132 -8.21 10.90 -21.28
CA ALA A 132 -7.37 9.90 -20.62
C ALA A 132 -6.29 10.53 -19.73
N SER A 133 -5.93 11.81 -19.92
CA SER A 133 -4.94 12.48 -19.06
C SER A 133 -5.44 12.68 -17.63
N GLY A 134 -6.75 12.89 -17.42
CA GLY A 134 -7.37 12.98 -16.10
C GLY A 134 -7.43 11.64 -15.37
N ILE A 135 -7.39 10.52 -16.11
CA ILE A 135 -7.48 9.17 -15.55
C ILE A 135 -6.28 8.87 -14.64
N VAL A 136 -5.08 9.36 -14.97
CA VAL A 136 -3.87 9.17 -14.12
C VAL A 136 -4.09 9.72 -12.72
N PHE A 137 -4.70 10.90 -12.62
CA PHE A 137 -5.01 11.54 -11.35
C PHE A 137 -6.08 10.74 -10.59
N VAL A 138 -7.15 10.32 -11.25
CA VAL A 138 -8.24 9.54 -10.63
C VAL A 138 -7.73 8.19 -10.11
N ILE A 139 -6.92 7.46 -10.88
CA ILE A 139 -6.35 6.18 -10.47
C ILE A 139 -5.43 6.37 -9.26
N SER A 140 -4.55 7.38 -9.30
CA SER A 140 -3.64 7.66 -8.18
C SER A 140 -4.42 8.02 -6.92
N PHE A 141 -5.45 8.86 -7.05
CA PHE A 141 -6.33 9.23 -5.94
C PHE A 141 -7.05 8.01 -5.35
N LEU A 142 -7.68 7.19 -6.20
CA LEU A 142 -8.43 6.02 -5.77
C LEU A 142 -7.52 4.97 -5.10
N PHE A 143 -6.28 4.84 -5.56
CA PHE A 143 -5.27 3.99 -4.94
C PHE A 143 -4.93 4.44 -3.51
N PHE A 144 -4.68 5.73 -3.29
CA PHE A 144 -4.42 6.24 -1.94
C PHE A 144 -5.65 6.16 -1.02
N VAL A 145 -6.85 6.37 -1.57
CA VAL A 145 -8.11 6.14 -0.83
C VAL A 145 -8.23 4.67 -0.44
N GLY A 146 -7.95 3.75 -1.36
CA GLY A 146 -7.98 2.30 -1.09
C GLY A 146 -6.96 1.88 -0.04
N ILE A 147 -5.72 2.37 -0.11
CA ILE A 147 -4.70 2.12 0.92
C ILE A 147 -5.12 2.70 2.26
N SER A 148 -5.62 3.93 2.27
CA SER A 148 -6.12 4.55 3.50
C SER A 148 -7.26 3.74 4.08
N PHE A 149 -8.21 3.27 3.27
CA PHE A 149 -9.28 2.41 3.74
C PHE A 149 -8.78 1.07 4.31
N GLY A 150 -7.86 0.40 3.63
CA GLY A 150 -7.26 -0.86 4.09
C GLY A 150 -6.47 -0.68 5.40
N TYR A 151 -5.66 0.37 5.46
CA TYR A 151 -4.81 0.69 6.60
C TYR A 151 -5.62 1.18 7.80
N TYR A 152 -6.56 2.10 7.57
CA TYR A 152 -7.38 2.67 8.63
C TYR A 152 -8.48 1.72 9.09
N MET A 153 -9.19 1.03 8.21
CA MET A 153 -10.39 0.28 8.60
C MET A 153 -10.17 -1.23 8.71
N ILE A 154 -9.60 -1.84 7.67
CA ILE A 154 -9.51 -3.30 7.59
C ILE A 154 -8.46 -3.85 8.57
N ALA A 155 -7.25 -3.29 8.56
CA ALA A 155 -6.14 -3.76 9.40
C ALA A 155 -6.50 -3.81 10.90
N PRO A 156 -6.99 -2.73 11.55
CA PRO A 156 -7.31 -2.78 12.98
C PRO A 156 -8.48 -3.72 13.31
N LEU A 157 -9.48 -3.83 12.43
CA LEU A 157 -10.60 -4.75 12.60
C LEU A 157 -10.14 -6.21 12.54
N SER A 158 -9.27 -6.55 11.58
CA SER A 158 -8.68 -7.88 11.48
C SER A 158 -7.80 -8.20 12.68
N VAL A 159 -6.94 -7.27 13.13
CA VAL A 159 -6.09 -7.47 14.32
C VAL A 159 -6.93 -7.63 15.59
N ASN A 160 -8.01 -6.85 15.73
CA ASN A 160 -8.96 -7.00 16.82
C ASN A 160 -9.59 -8.40 16.81
N PHE A 161 -10.16 -8.83 15.68
CA PHE A 161 -10.85 -10.10 15.58
C PHE A 161 -9.90 -11.28 15.81
N LEU A 162 -8.77 -11.34 15.09
CA LEU A 162 -7.82 -12.45 15.20
C LEU A 162 -7.07 -12.43 16.54
N GLY A 163 -6.86 -11.26 17.13
CA GLY A 163 -6.14 -11.11 18.39
C GLY A 163 -6.98 -11.42 19.63
N SER A 164 -8.26 -11.03 19.63
CA SER A 164 -9.19 -11.28 20.75
C SER A 164 -9.88 -12.63 20.67
N TYR A 165 -9.93 -13.26 19.50
CA TYR A 165 -10.52 -14.58 19.33
C TYR A 165 -9.66 -15.65 20.03
N GLN A 166 -10.16 -16.16 21.16
CA GLN A 166 -9.55 -17.26 21.90
C GLN A 166 -10.60 -18.33 22.20
N VAL A 167 -10.21 -19.60 22.03
CA VAL A 167 -11.08 -20.76 22.26
C VAL A 167 -11.12 -21.14 23.76
N SER A 168 -10.08 -20.80 24.52
CA SER A 168 -9.96 -21.08 25.96
C SER A 168 -8.95 -20.12 26.58
N GLU A 169 -9.22 -19.61 27.79
CA GLU A 169 -8.31 -18.72 28.53
C GLU A 169 -6.95 -19.35 28.89
N MET A 170 -6.82 -20.68 28.76
CA MET A 170 -5.55 -21.39 28.95
C MET A 170 -4.63 -21.36 27.72
N VAL A 171 -5.10 -20.89 26.56
CA VAL A 171 -4.34 -20.89 25.30
C VAL A 171 -3.97 -19.47 24.90
N SER A 172 -2.73 -19.07 25.18
CA SER A 172 -2.19 -17.77 24.78
C SER A 172 -1.99 -17.70 23.26
N ASN A 173 -2.46 -16.62 22.63
CA ASN A 173 -2.24 -16.38 21.20
C ASN A 173 -0.84 -15.77 20.98
N GLN A 174 0.04 -16.48 20.27
CA GLN A 174 1.40 -16.03 19.92
C GLN A 174 1.47 -15.84 18.41
N ILE A 175 1.66 -14.60 17.96
CA ILE A 175 1.62 -14.25 16.54
C ILE A 175 3.06 -14.09 16.03
N ASN A 176 3.38 -14.80 14.95
CA ASN A 176 4.69 -14.74 14.32
C ASN A 176 4.83 -13.50 13.42
N LEU A 177 6.01 -12.87 13.44
CA LEU A 177 6.40 -11.70 12.67
C LEU A 177 7.23 -12.03 11.40
N SER A 178 7.21 -13.27 10.92
CA SER A 178 7.96 -13.70 9.73
C SER A 178 7.33 -13.25 8.41
#